data_AF-A0A820HX85-F1
#
_entry.id   AF-A0A820HX85-F1
#
_cell.length_a   1.000
_cell.length_b   1.000
_cell.length_c   1.000
_cell.angle_alpha   90.00
_cell.angle_beta   90.00
_cell.angle_gamma   90.00
#
_symmetry.space_group_name_H-M   'P 1'
#
loop_
_entity.id
_entity.type
_entity.pdbx_description
1 polymer ?
#
loop_
_entity_poly.entity_id
_entity_poly.type
_entity_poly.pdbx_seq_one_letter_code
_entity_poly.pdbx_strand_id
1 'polypeptide(L)'
;RALLIKRLHVSRRQISLFLGFFLLSILVQILTIAAVPTPQKIQSSLMTNLVHVSDAQVTLTPSIYNPQTIVTYADNNGNNVQTHLMNYLTNTNAAIENISNDTVLTYVQDRYTASEDIFMNKYQIGFAAYNNGTSVSPSLQMKAYFSTVNYHAMPISLSVATTNLFQFYANSSSKRIITTNQPIITSTTTGSYIAEVLSVLYCFEVFPISLFSFLNCIIATIFIGILLLSIITERLNHSKDLQLLTNLTKRTYWFSNWLFDFTLCFILIALLTIIVKIGAEANSNSDAEVSVFRESAAMGYFFH
;
A
#
# COMPACT_ATOMS: atom_id res chain seq x y z
N ARG A 1 18.01 -1.89 56.97
CA ARG A 1 18.56 -0.66 56.35
C ARG A 1 19.89 -0.90 55.62
N ALA A 2 20.93 -1.44 56.27
CA ALA A 2 22.24 -1.68 55.63
C ALA A 2 22.18 -2.60 54.39
N LEU A 3 21.36 -3.67 54.43
CA LEU A 3 21.14 -4.57 53.29
C LEU A 3 20.57 -3.87 52.05
N LEU A 4 19.60 -2.97 52.25
CA LEU A 4 18.99 -2.20 51.18
C LEU A 4 19.99 -1.22 50.54
N ILE A 5 20.83 -0.56 51.35
CA ILE A 5 21.85 0.38 50.85
C ILE A 5 22.92 -0.37 50.05
N LYS A 6 23.37 -1.54 50.54
CA LYS A 6 24.32 -2.39 49.81
C LYS A 6 23.73 -2.82 48.47
N ARG A 7 22.48 -3.29 48.46
CA ARG A 7 21.80 -3.75 47.24
C ARG A 7 21.56 -2.60 46.26
N LEU A 8 21.24 -1.40 46.74
CA LEU A 8 21.14 -0.18 45.93
C LEU A 8 22.47 0.14 45.23
N HIS A 9 23.60 0.03 45.95
CA HIS A 9 24.91 0.34 45.39
C HIS A 9 25.35 -0.69 44.34
N VAL A 10 25.09 -1.98 44.58
CA VAL A 10 25.41 -3.07 43.63
C VAL A 10 24.50 -3.01 42.40
N SER A 11 23.22 -2.70 42.59
CA SER A 11 22.24 -2.61 41.50
C SER A 11 22.36 -1.32 40.70
N ARG A 12 23.00 -0.25 41.20
CA ARG A 12 23.09 1.06 40.50
C ARG A 12 23.58 0.96 39.06
N ARG A 13 24.62 0.15 38.80
CA ARG A 13 25.18 -0.03 37.45
C ARG A 13 24.22 -0.82 36.53
N GLN A 14 23.52 -1.80 37.10
CA GLN A 14 22.57 -2.64 36.36
C GLN A 14 21.27 -1.89 36.07
N ILE A 15 20.79 -1.08 37.02
CA ILE A 15 19.64 -0.18 36.87
C ILE A 15 19.94 0.91 35.84
N SER A 16 21.16 1.45 35.80
CA SER A 16 21.56 2.43 34.78
C SER A 16 21.53 1.85 33.36
N LEU A 17 21.98 0.60 33.18
CA LEU A 17 21.89 -0.10 31.89
C LEU A 17 20.43 -0.38 31.52
N PHE A 18 19.64 -0.86 32.48
CA PHE A 18 18.21 -1.10 32.28
C PHE A 18 17.47 0.18 31.86
N LEU A 19 17.70 1.30 32.55
CA LEU A 19 17.12 2.59 32.23
C LEU A 19 17.48 3.04 30.80
N GLY A 20 18.72 2.79 30.37
CA GLY A 20 19.16 3.06 29.00
C GLY A 20 18.39 2.25 27.95
N PHE A 21 18.27 0.92 28.14
CA PHE A 21 17.47 0.06 27.25
C PHE A 21 15.98 0.41 27.26
N PHE A 22 15.45 0.77 28.43
CA PHE A 22 14.07 1.17 28.61
C PHE A 22 13.77 2.48 27.87
N LEU A 23 14.61 3.51 28.05
CA LEU A 23 14.50 4.78 27.32
C LEU A 23 14.67 4.62 25.82
N LEU A 24 15.60 3.76 25.38
CA LEU A 24 15.78 3.45 23.97
C LEU A 24 14.50 2.82 23.38
N SER A 25 13.89 1.88 24.10
CA SER A 25 12.63 1.28 23.64
C SER A 25 11.50 2.30 23.57
N ILE A 26 11.42 3.24 24.52
CA ILE A 26 10.42 4.32 24.47
C ILE A 26 10.66 5.23 23.25
N LEU A 27 11.92 5.57 22.98
CA LEU A 27 12.26 6.40 21.83
C LEU A 27 11.87 5.71 20.52
N VAL A 28 12.13 4.41 20.40
CA VAL A 28 11.69 3.60 19.25
C VAL A 28 10.16 3.58 19.15
N GLN A 29 9.45 3.43 20.28
CA GLN A 29 7.98 3.44 20.30
C GLN A 29 7.40 4.78 19.82
N ILE A 30 7.91 5.90 20.33
CA ILE A 30 7.49 7.25 19.90
C ILE A 30 7.77 7.44 18.41
N LEU A 31 8.94 7.00 17.93
CA LEU A 31 9.30 7.08 16.51
C LEU A 31 8.34 6.26 15.64
N THR A 32 7.98 5.04 16.07
CA THR A 32 7.03 4.20 15.32
C THR A 32 5.64 4.78 15.25
N ILE A 33 5.15 5.40 16.34
CA ILE A 33 3.83 6.06 16.35
C ILE A 33 3.86 7.32 15.47
N ALA A 34 4.95 8.10 15.53
CA ALA A 34 5.08 9.30 14.71
C ALA A 34 5.26 9.01 13.20
N ALA A 35 5.87 7.88 12.85
CA ALA A 35 6.12 7.50 11.47
C ALA A 35 4.90 6.90 10.76
N VAL A 36 3.97 6.28 11.50
CA VAL A 36 2.78 5.65 10.92
C VAL A 36 1.63 6.67 10.90
N PRO A 37 1.18 7.13 9.72
CA PRO A 37 0.06 8.05 9.64
C PRO A 37 -1.22 7.40 10.18
N THR A 38 -1.99 8.14 10.99
CA THR A 38 -3.25 7.62 11.55
C THR A 38 -4.27 7.34 10.44
N PRO A 39 -5.14 6.34 10.61
CA PRO A 39 -6.18 6.03 9.62
C PRO A 39 -7.09 7.20 9.33
N GLN A 40 -7.35 8.11 10.28
CA GLN A 40 -8.14 9.31 9.99
C GLN A 40 -7.41 10.27 9.02
N LYS A 41 -6.08 10.35 9.08
CA LYS A 41 -5.27 11.16 8.13
C LYS A 41 -5.24 10.53 6.75
N ILE A 42 -5.17 9.20 6.67
CA ILE A 42 -5.27 8.45 5.42
C ILE A 42 -6.68 8.59 4.83
N GLN A 43 -7.72 8.44 5.65
CA GLN A 43 -9.11 8.52 5.20
C GLN A 43 -9.48 9.95 4.76
N SER A 44 -9.06 10.97 5.51
CA SER A 44 -9.30 12.36 5.12
C SER A 44 -8.57 12.71 3.83
N SER A 45 -7.30 12.33 3.66
CA SER A 45 -6.58 12.54 2.39
C SER A 45 -7.24 11.82 1.21
N LEU A 46 -7.70 10.57 1.38
CA LEU A 46 -8.44 9.83 0.35
C LEU A 46 -9.81 10.45 0.04
N MET A 47 -10.53 10.92 1.06
CA MET A 47 -11.84 11.57 0.91
C MET A 47 -11.75 12.96 0.27
N THR A 48 -10.70 13.74 0.54
CA THR A 48 -10.46 15.01 -0.18
C THR A 48 -10.10 14.77 -1.65
N ASN A 49 -9.51 13.63 -1.99
CA ASN A 49 -9.17 13.26 -3.36
C ASN A 49 -10.36 12.67 -4.16
N LEU A 50 -11.49 12.38 -3.51
CA LEU A 50 -12.73 11.93 -4.17
C LEU A 50 -13.42 13.03 -5.00
N VAL A 51 -12.91 14.26 -4.99
CA VAL A 51 -13.30 15.34 -5.93
C VAL A 51 -12.70 15.13 -7.34
N HIS A 52 -11.74 14.20 -7.51
CA HIS A 52 -11.09 13.91 -8.81
C HIS A 52 -11.87 12.89 -9.68
N VAL A 53 -13.20 12.92 -9.65
CA VAL A 53 -14.05 12.09 -10.52
C VAL A 53 -13.84 12.41 -12.02
N SER A 54 -13.33 13.60 -12.32
CA SER A 54 -12.87 13.97 -13.66
C SER A 54 -11.66 13.14 -14.14
N ASP A 55 -10.84 12.64 -13.22
CA ASP A 55 -9.54 12.06 -13.54
C ASP A 55 -9.62 10.55 -13.83
N ALA A 56 -10.72 9.92 -13.40
CA ALA A 56 -10.99 8.50 -13.68
C ALA A 56 -11.68 8.27 -15.04
N GLN A 57 -12.11 9.34 -15.71
CA GLN A 57 -12.71 9.27 -17.04
C GLN A 57 -11.59 9.16 -18.07
N VAL A 58 -11.54 8.03 -18.79
CA VAL A 58 -10.49 7.81 -19.78
C VAL A 58 -11.12 7.59 -21.15
N THR A 59 -10.77 8.46 -22.10
CA THR A 59 -11.15 8.29 -23.50
C THR A 59 -10.27 7.21 -24.12
N LEU A 60 -10.89 6.11 -24.53
CA LEU A 60 -10.20 4.91 -25.00
C LEU A 60 -9.59 5.13 -26.38
N THR A 61 -8.39 5.66 -26.39
CA THR A 61 -7.58 5.92 -27.58
C THR A 61 -6.28 5.15 -27.51
N PRO A 62 -5.72 4.70 -28.65
CA PRO A 62 -4.44 4.01 -28.65
C PRO A 62 -3.33 4.81 -27.96
N SER A 63 -3.35 6.14 -28.03
CA SER A 63 -2.34 7.02 -27.43
C SER A 63 -2.13 6.87 -25.91
N ILE A 64 -3.04 6.21 -25.19
CA ILE A 64 -2.90 5.93 -23.74
C ILE A 64 -1.62 5.15 -23.43
N TYR A 65 -1.18 4.29 -24.36
CA TYR A 65 -0.09 3.35 -24.13
C TYR A 65 1.20 3.70 -24.88
N ASN A 66 1.41 4.97 -25.24
CA ASN A 66 2.61 5.37 -25.95
C ASN A 66 3.87 5.27 -25.07
N PRO A 67 5.01 4.80 -25.62
CA PRO A 67 5.20 4.33 -27.00
C PRO A 67 4.73 2.88 -27.22
N GLN A 68 3.82 2.67 -28.18
CA GLN A 68 3.41 1.33 -28.64
C GLN A 68 3.63 1.16 -30.14
N THR A 69 3.73 -0.09 -30.57
CA THR A 69 3.74 -0.51 -31.97
C THR A 69 2.48 -1.29 -32.30
N ILE A 70 1.74 -0.81 -33.29
CA ILE A 70 0.50 -1.42 -33.77
C ILE A 70 0.80 -2.17 -35.06
N VAL A 71 0.57 -3.48 -35.04
CA VAL A 71 0.78 -4.35 -36.22
C VAL A 71 -0.51 -4.38 -37.04
N THR A 72 -0.40 -4.17 -38.34
CA THR A 72 -1.55 -4.12 -39.26
C THR A 72 -1.36 -5.04 -40.45
N TYR A 73 -2.42 -5.70 -40.88
CA TYR A 73 -2.50 -6.52 -42.10
C TYR A 73 -3.79 -6.22 -42.86
N ALA A 74 -3.71 -6.17 -44.19
CA ALA A 74 -4.87 -6.13 -45.07
C ALA A 74 -4.61 -7.00 -46.31
N ASP A 75 -5.60 -7.81 -46.70
CA ASP A 75 -5.49 -8.80 -47.78
C ASP A 75 -5.43 -8.20 -49.20
N ASN A 76 -5.91 -6.97 -49.40
CA ASN A 76 -5.91 -6.30 -50.68
C ASN A 76 -5.55 -4.81 -50.54
N ASN A 77 -4.44 -4.40 -51.16
CA ASN A 77 -3.90 -3.03 -51.13
C ASN A 77 -4.82 -1.97 -51.75
N GLY A 78 -5.91 -2.37 -52.41
CA GLY A 78 -6.94 -1.47 -52.95
C GLY A 78 -8.10 -1.15 -51.99
N ASN A 79 -8.10 -1.69 -50.77
CA ASN A 79 -9.19 -1.51 -49.82
C ASN A 79 -9.05 -0.16 -49.08
N ASN A 80 -10.01 0.75 -49.30
CA ASN A 80 -10.18 2.00 -48.52
C ASN A 80 -10.06 1.78 -46.99
N VAL A 81 -10.35 0.57 -46.51
CA VAL A 81 -10.21 0.10 -45.12
C VAL A 81 -8.82 0.34 -44.54
N GLN A 82 -7.76 -0.08 -45.23
CA GLN A 82 -6.40 0.05 -44.74
C GLN A 82 -6.01 1.52 -44.72
N THR A 83 -6.37 2.27 -45.77
CA THR A 83 -6.18 3.72 -45.81
C THR A 83 -6.88 4.43 -44.64
N HIS A 84 -8.13 4.06 -44.33
CA HIS A 84 -8.85 4.59 -43.18
C HIS A 84 -8.19 4.20 -41.85
N LEU A 85 -7.69 2.96 -41.72
CA LEU A 85 -7.02 2.49 -40.51
C LEU A 85 -5.74 3.26 -40.27
N MET A 86 -4.90 3.37 -41.30
CA MET A 86 -3.65 4.09 -41.23
C MET A 86 -3.90 5.57 -40.94
N ASN A 87 -4.88 6.20 -41.59
CA ASN A 87 -5.26 7.59 -41.31
C ASN A 87 -5.76 7.81 -39.88
N TYR A 88 -6.44 6.82 -39.28
CA TYR A 88 -6.84 6.89 -37.89
C TYR A 88 -5.61 6.75 -36.96
N LEU A 89 -4.75 5.76 -37.23
CA LEU A 89 -3.59 5.42 -36.38
C LEU A 89 -2.46 6.44 -36.44
N THR A 90 -2.23 7.12 -37.58
CA THR A 90 -1.21 8.17 -37.69
C THR A 90 -1.46 9.32 -36.72
N ASN A 91 -2.72 9.56 -36.34
CA ASN A 91 -3.09 10.58 -35.35
C ASN A 91 -2.84 10.15 -33.89
N THR A 92 -2.43 8.90 -33.64
CA THR A 92 -2.28 8.35 -32.28
C THR A 92 -0.84 8.34 -31.75
N ASN A 93 0.13 8.84 -32.54
CA ASN A 93 1.57 8.80 -32.25
C ASN A 93 2.16 7.40 -32.00
N ALA A 94 1.41 6.33 -32.29
CA ALA A 94 1.89 4.97 -32.24
C ALA A 94 2.79 4.66 -33.45
N ALA A 95 3.81 3.83 -33.26
CA ALA A 95 4.56 3.27 -34.37
C ALA A 95 3.67 2.24 -35.08
N ILE A 96 3.64 2.24 -36.42
CA ILE A 96 2.78 1.33 -37.17
C ILE A 96 3.67 0.40 -38.00
N GLU A 97 3.47 -0.91 -37.83
CA GLU A 97 4.14 -1.94 -38.62
C GLU A 97 3.12 -2.63 -39.52
N ASN A 98 3.30 -2.52 -40.83
CA ASN A 98 2.42 -3.14 -41.82
C ASN A 98 3.06 -4.44 -42.32
N ILE A 99 2.39 -5.57 -42.12
CA ILE A 99 2.87 -6.88 -42.56
C ILE A 99 2.20 -7.29 -43.88
N SER A 100 2.91 -8.03 -44.72
CA SER A 100 2.42 -8.43 -46.05
C SER A 100 1.53 -9.68 -46.04
N ASN A 101 1.60 -10.49 -44.97
CA ASN A 101 0.93 -11.79 -44.86
C ASN A 101 -0.03 -11.80 -43.66
N ASP A 102 -1.06 -12.65 -43.70
CA ASP A 102 -2.03 -12.84 -42.60
C ASP A 102 -1.43 -13.60 -41.41
N THR A 103 -0.41 -13.02 -40.80
CA THR A 103 0.36 -13.63 -39.73
C THR A 103 0.53 -12.67 -38.57
N VAL A 104 -0.46 -11.80 -38.29
CA VAL A 104 -0.38 -10.81 -37.19
C VAL A 104 -0.10 -11.51 -35.86
N LEU A 105 -0.79 -12.61 -35.57
CA LEU A 105 -0.60 -13.38 -34.35
C LEU A 105 0.81 -13.99 -34.28
N THR A 106 1.25 -14.68 -35.33
CA THR A 106 2.58 -15.32 -35.38
C THR A 106 3.69 -14.28 -35.30
N TYR A 107 3.53 -13.15 -36.00
CA TYR A 107 4.48 -12.03 -35.95
C TYR A 107 4.68 -11.50 -34.54
N VAL A 108 3.58 -11.30 -33.82
CA VAL A 108 3.59 -10.80 -32.45
C VAL A 108 4.14 -11.86 -31.47
N GLN A 109 3.84 -13.15 -31.70
CA GLN A 109 4.43 -14.27 -30.95
C GLN A 109 5.94 -14.41 -31.17
N ASP A 110 6.44 -14.23 -32.39
CA ASP A 110 7.88 -14.30 -32.66
C ASP A 110 8.63 -13.20 -31.90
N ARG A 111 8.03 -12.01 -31.73
CA ARG A 111 8.61 -10.93 -30.90
C ARG A 111 8.62 -11.26 -29.41
N TYR A 112 7.59 -11.96 -28.91
CA TYR A 112 7.61 -12.49 -27.54
C TYR A 112 8.79 -13.44 -27.33
N THR A 113 9.04 -14.36 -28.27
CA THR A 113 10.18 -15.29 -28.14
C THR A 113 11.55 -14.62 -28.19
N ALA A 114 11.64 -13.46 -28.84
CA ALA A 114 12.87 -12.66 -28.89
C ALA A 114 13.10 -11.82 -27.62
N SER A 115 12.04 -11.23 -27.05
CA SER A 115 12.10 -10.48 -25.79
C SER A 115 10.71 -10.26 -25.21
N GLU A 116 10.46 -10.82 -24.03
CA GLU A 116 9.21 -10.65 -23.28
C GLU A 116 8.93 -9.17 -22.96
N ASP A 117 9.94 -8.43 -22.52
CA ASP A 117 9.80 -7.01 -22.13
C ASP A 117 9.35 -6.13 -23.30
N ILE A 118 9.89 -6.40 -24.50
CA ILE A 118 9.47 -5.70 -25.72
C ILE A 118 8.03 -6.06 -26.08
N PHE A 119 7.63 -7.32 -25.93
CA PHE A 119 6.26 -7.75 -26.22
C PHE A 119 5.23 -7.09 -25.29
N MET A 120 5.46 -7.17 -23.98
CA MET A 120 4.52 -6.69 -22.96
C MET A 120 4.31 -5.16 -23.06
N ASN A 121 5.38 -4.42 -23.35
CA ASN A 121 5.34 -2.95 -23.37
C ASN A 121 5.02 -2.38 -24.76
N LYS A 122 5.50 -3.00 -25.85
CA LYS A 122 5.44 -2.40 -27.19
C LYS A 122 4.31 -2.96 -28.06
N TYR A 123 4.02 -4.26 -28.02
CA TYR A 123 3.06 -4.90 -28.94
C TYR A 123 1.73 -5.20 -28.25
N GLN A 124 0.93 -4.15 -28.05
CA GLN A 124 -0.29 -4.25 -27.24
C GLN A 124 -1.57 -4.48 -28.05
N ILE A 125 -1.60 -4.02 -29.31
CA ILE A 125 -2.77 -4.06 -30.18
C ILE A 125 -2.33 -4.37 -31.61
N GLY A 126 -3.11 -5.18 -32.33
CA GLY A 126 -2.91 -5.45 -33.75
C GLY A 126 -4.22 -5.63 -34.50
N PHE A 127 -4.18 -5.50 -35.83
CA PHE A 127 -5.37 -5.53 -36.67
C PHE A 127 -5.13 -6.32 -37.96
N ALA A 128 -6.09 -7.16 -38.34
CA ALA A 128 -6.13 -7.83 -39.65
C ALA A 128 -7.49 -7.57 -40.30
N ALA A 129 -7.48 -7.07 -41.53
CA ALA A 129 -8.69 -6.80 -42.31
C ALA A 129 -8.76 -7.71 -43.55
N TYR A 130 -9.94 -8.30 -43.77
CA TYR A 130 -10.22 -9.21 -44.86
C TYR A 130 -11.43 -8.72 -45.65
N ASN A 131 -11.25 -8.57 -46.96
CA ASN A 131 -12.34 -8.30 -47.88
C ASN A 131 -12.66 -9.58 -48.64
N ASN A 132 -13.78 -10.22 -48.30
CA ASN A 132 -14.22 -11.41 -49.04
C ASN A 132 -14.84 -11.01 -50.39
N GLY A 133 -13.98 -10.69 -51.37
CA GLY A 133 -14.32 -10.20 -52.70
C GLY A 133 -15.03 -11.22 -53.61
N THR A 134 -15.38 -12.41 -53.11
CA THR A 134 -16.09 -13.45 -53.87
C THR A 134 -17.62 -13.37 -53.74
N SER A 135 -18.14 -12.49 -52.88
CA SER A 135 -19.57 -12.35 -52.60
C SER A 135 -20.21 -11.16 -53.33
N VAL A 136 -21.46 -11.30 -53.75
CA VAL A 136 -22.29 -10.25 -54.39
C VAL A 136 -22.47 -9.01 -53.49
N SER A 137 -22.19 -9.14 -52.20
CA SER A 137 -21.99 -8.04 -51.25
C SER A 137 -20.72 -8.31 -50.46
N PRO A 138 -19.60 -7.62 -50.74
CA PRO A 138 -18.33 -7.88 -50.04
C PRO A 138 -18.49 -7.59 -48.55
N SER A 139 -18.45 -8.64 -47.73
CA SER A 139 -18.44 -8.48 -46.28
C SER A 139 -17.01 -8.18 -45.82
N LEU A 140 -16.78 -6.97 -45.30
CA LEU A 140 -15.54 -6.64 -44.62
C LEU A 140 -15.51 -7.34 -43.26
N GLN A 141 -14.49 -8.14 -43.02
CA GLN A 141 -14.21 -8.74 -41.71
C GLN A 141 -12.93 -8.13 -41.13
N MET A 142 -12.98 -7.71 -39.87
CA MET A 142 -11.82 -7.16 -39.17
C MET A 142 -11.59 -7.94 -37.88
N LYS A 143 -10.39 -8.50 -37.73
CA LYS A 143 -9.92 -9.13 -36.50
C LYS A 143 -9.04 -8.13 -35.75
N ALA A 144 -9.38 -7.90 -34.49
CA ALA A 144 -8.57 -7.12 -33.57
C ALA A 144 -7.87 -8.07 -32.59
N TYR A 145 -6.55 -7.93 -32.48
CA TYR A 145 -5.72 -8.62 -31.52
C TYR A 145 -5.36 -7.65 -30.40
N PHE A 146 -5.43 -8.09 -29.15
CA PHE A 146 -5.10 -7.26 -28.00
C PHE A 146 -4.32 -8.07 -26.96
N SER A 147 -3.48 -7.39 -26.21
CA SER A 147 -2.78 -7.93 -25.05
C SER A 147 -3.69 -7.90 -23.81
N THR A 148 -3.67 -8.97 -23.02
CA THR A 148 -4.38 -9.05 -21.73
C THR A 148 -3.63 -8.34 -20.59
N VAL A 149 -2.40 -7.91 -20.82
CA VAL A 149 -1.57 -7.21 -19.83
C VAL A 149 -2.11 -5.81 -19.55
N ASN A 150 -2.67 -5.17 -20.56
CA ASN A 150 -3.15 -3.80 -20.50
C ASN A 150 -4.67 -3.78 -20.39
N TYR A 151 -5.17 -3.28 -19.26
CA TYR A 151 -6.61 -3.29 -18.94
C TYR A 151 -7.51 -2.65 -20.00
N HIS A 152 -7.03 -1.63 -20.71
CA HIS A 152 -7.81 -0.94 -21.75
C HIS A 152 -7.52 -1.42 -23.17
N ALA A 153 -6.57 -2.34 -23.39
CA ALA A 153 -6.20 -2.77 -24.75
C ALA A 153 -7.38 -3.44 -25.49
N MET A 154 -8.16 -4.28 -24.80
CA MET A 154 -9.35 -4.90 -25.36
C MET A 154 -10.37 -3.85 -25.84
N PRO A 155 -10.92 -2.96 -25.00
CA PRO A 155 -11.93 -2.01 -25.45
C PRO A 155 -11.38 -0.94 -26.40
N ILE A 156 -10.10 -0.56 -26.32
CA ILE A 156 -9.46 0.29 -27.33
C ILE A 156 -9.45 -0.41 -28.68
N SER A 157 -8.97 -1.66 -28.75
CA SER A 157 -8.91 -2.42 -30.00
C SER A 157 -10.29 -2.55 -30.66
N LEU A 158 -11.34 -2.75 -29.86
CA LEU A 158 -12.72 -2.78 -30.32
C LEU A 158 -13.19 -1.41 -30.82
N SER A 159 -12.90 -0.32 -30.10
CA SER A 159 -13.27 1.04 -30.51
C SER A 159 -12.60 1.46 -31.82
N VAL A 160 -11.35 1.04 -32.04
CA VAL A 160 -10.62 1.29 -33.29
C VAL A 160 -11.18 0.46 -34.43
N ALA A 161 -11.40 -0.84 -34.22
CA ALA A 161 -11.95 -1.72 -35.26
C ALA A 161 -13.37 -1.31 -35.70
N THR A 162 -14.22 -0.96 -34.74
CA THR A 162 -15.58 -0.47 -35.02
C THR A 162 -15.58 0.88 -35.71
N THR A 163 -14.71 1.81 -35.30
CA THR A 163 -14.52 3.09 -36.00
C THR A 163 -14.07 2.87 -37.44
N ASN A 164 -13.11 1.99 -37.66
CA ASN A 164 -12.61 1.71 -39.00
C ASN A 164 -13.69 1.10 -39.91
N LEU A 165 -14.43 0.11 -39.40
CA LEU A 165 -15.55 -0.50 -40.12
C LEU A 165 -16.64 0.53 -40.42
N PHE A 166 -16.95 1.41 -39.47
CA PHE A 166 -17.92 2.50 -39.66
C PHE A 166 -17.45 3.50 -40.72
N GLN A 167 -16.17 3.89 -40.70
CA GLN A 167 -15.58 4.78 -41.70
C GLN A 167 -15.63 4.18 -43.11
N PHE A 168 -15.39 2.87 -43.23
CA PHE A 168 -15.49 2.14 -44.48
C PHE A 168 -16.92 2.17 -45.05
N TYR A 169 -17.93 1.78 -44.26
CA TYR A 169 -19.31 1.78 -44.73
C TYR A 169 -19.89 3.18 -44.94
N ALA A 170 -19.47 4.15 -44.12
CA ALA A 170 -19.88 5.54 -44.27
C ALA A 170 -19.10 6.30 -45.36
N ASN A 171 -18.10 5.65 -45.99
CA ASN A 171 -17.16 6.22 -46.95
C ASN A 171 -16.62 7.60 -46.52
N SER A 172 -16.23 7.72 -45.24
CA SER A 172 -15.86 8.99 -44.64
C SER A 172 -14.87 8.79 -43.51
N SER A 173 -13.68 9.36 -43.64
CA SER A 173 -12.63 9.33 -42.61
C SER A 173 -12.87 10.30 -41.45
N SER A 174 -13.78 11.27 -41.59
CA SER A 174 -14.08 12.26 -40.55
C SER A 174 -15.02 11.73 -39.48
N LYS A 175 -15.81 10.71 -39.81
CA LYS A 175 -16.73 10.07 -38.87
C LYS A 175 -15.96 9.09 -38.00
N ARG A 176 -16.15 9.15 -36.68
CA ARG A 176 -15.52 8.24 -35.72
C ARG A 176 -16.40 7.96 -34.53
N ILE A 177 -16.23 6.79 -33.92
CA ILE A 177 -16.90 6.41 -32.68
C ILE A 177 -15.88 6.64 -31.56
N ILE A 178 -16.23 7.48 -30.58
CA ILE A 178 -15.40 7.74 -29.40
C ILE A 178 -16.03 6.99 -28.24
N THR A 179 -15.25 6.12 -27.60
CA THR A 179 -15.67 5.37 -26.43
C THR A 179 -14.93 5.91 -25.20
N THR A 180 -15.67 6.26 -24.15
CA THR A 180 -15.12 6.73 -22.88
C THR A 180 -15.47 5.73 -21.79
N ASN A 181 -14.47 5.26 -21.04
CA ASN A 181 -14.74 4.49 -19.84
C ASN A 181 -15.15 5.45 -18.73
N GLN A 182 -16.38 5.30 -18.25
CA GLN A 182 -16.97 6.10 -17.19
C GLN A 182 -17.40 5.17 -16.04
N PRO A 183 -16.58 5.02 -14.99
CA PRO A 183 -16.99 4.24 -13.83
C PRO A 183 -18.26 4.80 -13.19
N ILE A 184 -19.23 3.94 -12.89
CA ILE A 184 -20.42 4.32 -12.15
C ILE A 184 -20.04 4.43 -10.67
N ILE A 185 -20.19 5.62 -10.10
CA ILE A 185 -20.02 5.82 -8.67
C ILE A 185 -21.29 5.32 -7.99
N THR A 186 -21.18 4.21 -7.26
CA THR A 186 -22.26 3.76 -6.38
C THR A 186 -22.22 4.61 -5.11
N SER A 187 -23.36 5.22 -4.75
CA SER A 187 -23.49 5.90 -3.47
C SER A 187 -23.25 4.90 -2.34
N THR A 188 -22.46 5.32 -1.36
CA THR A 188 -21.94 4.56 -0.21
C THR A 188 -23.02 4.14 0.80
N THR A 189 -24.13 3.56 0.35
CA THR A 189 -25.27 3.27 1.23
C THR A 189 -25.27 1.85 1.81
N THR A 190 -24.37 0.96 1.42
CA THR A 190 -24.22 -0.35 2.09
C THR A 190 -22.82 -0.90 1.84
N GLY A 191 -22.02 -1.01 2.90
CA GLY A 191 -20.76 -1.76 2.93
C GLY A 191 -19.85 -1.51 1.73
N SER A 192 -19.24 -0.33 1.63
CA SER A 192 -18.33 -0.05 0.53
C SER A 192 -17.15 -1.03 0.55
N TYR A 193 -16.78 -1.56 -0.61
CA TYR A 193 -15.54 -2.33 -0.81
C TYR A 193 -14.31 -1.57 -0.26
N ILE A 194 -14.36 -0.23 -0.29
CA ILE A 194 -13.37 0.64 0.35
C ILE A 194 -13.34 0.41 1.87
N ALA A 195 -14.46 0.25 2.55
CA ALA A 195 -14.51 -0.06 3.98
C ALA A 195 -13.94 -1.46 4.26
N GLU A 196 -14.13 -2.44 3.38
CA GLU A 196 -13.48 -3.76 3.50
C GLU A 196 -11.96 -3.67 3.27
N VAL A 197 -11.49 -2.95 2.25
CA VAL A 197 -10.06 -2.70 2.03
C VAL A 197 -9.45 -1.87 3.17
N LEU A 198 -10.18 -0.87 3.67
CA LEU A 198 -9.78 -0.09 4.82
C LEU A 198 -9.82 -0.93 6.11
N SER A 199 -10.65 -1.98 6.17
CA SER A 199 -10.64 -2.96 7.27
C SER A 199 -9.38 -3.84 7.25
N VAL A 200 -8.88 -4.19 6.06
CA VAL A 200 -7.57 -4.83 5.89
C VAL A 200 -6.44 -3.85 6.24
N LEU A 201 -6.60 -2.56 5.93
CA LEU A 201 -5.69 -1.52 6.42
C LEU A 201 -5.79 -1.30 7.93
N TYR A 202 -6.95 -1.57 8.55
CA TYR A 202 -7.12 -1.61 10.00
C TYR A 202 -6.33 -2.76 10.65
N CYS A 203 -6.06 -3.86 9.92
CA CYS A 203 -5.08 -4.85 10.38
C CYS A 203 -3.65 -4.28 10.49
N PHE A 204 -3.33 -3.19 9.78
CA PHE A 204 -2.09 -2.44 10.01
C PHE A 204 -2.13 -1.56 11.26
N GLU A 205 -3.26 -1.33 11.94
CA GLU A 205 -3.26 -0.81 13.33
C GLU A 205 -2.96 -1.91 14.34
N VAL A 206 -3.37 -3.14 14.05
CA VAL A 206 -3.05 -4.31 14.89
C VAL A 206 -1.54 -4.57 14.89
N PHE A 207 -0.82 -4.22 13.81
CA PHE A 207 0.62 -4.42 13.71
C PHE A 207 1.43 -3.56 14.71
N PRO A 208 1.28 -2.22 14.80
CA PRO A 208 1.91 -1.39 15.83
C PRO A 208 1.52 -1.78 17.25
N ILE A 209 0.25 -2.12 17.50
CA ILE A 209 -0.22 -2.51 18.85
C ILE A 209 0.36 -3.87 19.27
N SER A 210 0.39 -4.84 18.36
CA SER A 210 1.00 -6.15 18.62
C SER A 210 2.52 -6.06 18.76
N LEU A 211 3.18 -5.23 17.94
CA LEU A 211 4.61 -4.93 18.05
C LEU A 211 4.94 -4.20 19.37
N PHE A 212 4.07 -3.29 19.81
CA PHE A 212 4.17 -2.62 21.11
C PHE A 212 4.09 -3.64 22.26
N SER A 213 3.10 -4.54 22.23
CA SER A 213 2.97 -5.59 23.23
C SER A 213 4.18 -6.53 23.22
N PHE A 214 4.71 -6.86 22.04
CA PHE A 214 5.88 -7.72 21.89
C PHE A 214 7.16 -7.09 22.47
N LEU A 215 7.43 -5.81 22.14
CA LEU A 215 8.59 -5.09 22.69
C LEU A 215 8.51 -4.97 24.21
N ASN A 216 7.33 -4.67 24.77
CA ASN A 216 7.15 -4.61 26.22
C ASN A 216 7.39 -5.96 26.90
N CYS A 217 7.00 -7.09 26.27
CA CYS A 217 7.33 -8.42 26.77
C CYS A 217 8.85 -8.70 26.79
N ILE A 218 9.59 -8.28 25.76
CA ILE A 218 11.06 -8.42 25.72
C ILE A 218 11.71 -7.63 26.87
N ILE A 219 11.28 -6.38 27.07
CA ILE A 219 11.79 -5.52 28.13
C ILE A 219 11.50 -6.13 29.51
N ALA A 220 10.28 -6.64 29.72
CA ALA A 220 9.90 -7.30 30.97
C ALA A 220 10.78 -8.54 31.25
N THR A 221 11.09 -9.32 30.20
CA THR A 221 11.95 -10.51 30.31
C THR A 221 13.38 -10.13 30.68
N ILE A 222 13.95 -9.10 30.04
CA ILE A 222 15.29 -8.58 30.36
C ILE A 222 15.34 -8.06 31.79
N PHE A 223 14.30 -7.35 32.23
CA PHE A 223 14.20 -6.81 33.59
C PHE A 223 14.24 -7.91 34.66
N ILE A 224 13.48 -9.00 34.46
CA ILE A 224 13.51 -10.18 35.36
C ILE A 224 14.91 -10.79 35.39
N GLY A 225 15.59 -10.89 34.25
CA GLY A 225 16.96 -11.38 34.15
C GLY A 225 17.96 -10.56 34.98
N ILE A 226 17.81 -9.23 35.00
CA ILE A 226 18.67 -8.32 35.78
C ILE A 226 18.47 -8.53 37.29
N LEU A 227 17.22 -8.68 37.75
CA LEU A 227 16.92 -8.93 39.16
C LEU A 227 17.52 -10.27 39.63
N LEU A 228 17.44 -11.31 38.80
CA LEU A 228 18.04 -12.63 39.06
C LEU A 228 19.57 -12.58 39.13
N LEU A 229 20.21 -11.81 38.24
CA LEU A 229 21.68 -11.71 38.19
C LEU A 229 22.27 -11.18 39.50
N SER A 230 21.58 -10.24 40.17
CA SER A 230 22.00 -9.75 41.50
C SER A 230 22.01 -10.86 42.56
N ILE A 231 21.06 -11.79 42.52
CA ILE A 231 20.99 -12.92 43.47
C ILE A 231 22.08 -13.94 43.17
N ILE A 232 22.33 -14.23 41.89
CA ILE A 232 23.37 -15.18 41.46
C ILE A 232 24.76 -14.66 41.86
N THR A 233 25.06 -13.40 41.59
CA THR A 233 26.35 -12.78 41.96
C THR A 233 26.57 -12.77 43.48
N GLU A 234 25.52 -12.57 44.26
CA GLU A 234 25.60 -12.65 45.72
C GLU A 234 25.90 -14.08 46.22
N ARG A 235 25.37 -15.10 45.54
CA ARG A 235 25.66 -16.51 45.82
C ARG A 235 27.09 -16.89 45.44
N LEU A 236 27.58 -16.45 44.27
CA LEU A 236 28.94 -16.73 43.80
C LEU A 236 30.01 -16.09 44.70
N ASN A 237 29.75 -14.87 45.18
CA ASN A 237 30.67 -14.16 46.06
C ASN A 237 30.58 -14.59 47.54
N HIS A 238 29.83 -15.66 47.86
CA HIS A 238 29.54 -16.11 49.22
C HIS A 238 29.01 -15.00 50.16
N SER A 239 28.49 -13.91 49.59
CA SER A 239 28.01 -12.75 50.35
C SER A 239 26.74 -13.08 51.13
N LYS A 240 25.97 -14.05 50.67
CA LYS A 240 24.80 -14.59 51.38
C LYS A 240 25.22 -15.34 52.66
N ASP A 241 26.28 -16.15 52.57
CA ASP A 241 26.77 -16.94 53.70
C ASP A 241 27.36 -16.02 54.77
N LEU A 242 28.12 -15.00 54.35
CA LEU A 242 28.63 -13.95 55.23
C LEU A 242 27.50 -13.21 55.99
N GLN A 243 26.39 -12.93 55.31
CA GLN A 243 25.23 -12.27 55.93
C GLN A 243 24.51 -13.17 56.93
N LEU A 244 24.41 -14.47 56.65
CA LEU A 244 23.85 -15.45 57.58
C LEU A 244 24.71 -15.59 58.85
N LEU A 245 26.04 -15.45 58.73
CA LEU A 245 26.97 -15.45 59.87
C LEU A 245 26.81 -14.20 60.76
N THR A 246 26.32 -13.08 60.22
CA THR A 246 26.04 -11.85 61.01
C THR A 246 24.71 -11.89 61.79
N ASN A 247 24.25 -13.08 62.16
CA ASN A 247 23.01 -13.32 62.92
C ASN A 247 21.72 -12.87 62.20
N LEU A 248 21.74 -12.85 60.86
CA LEU A 248 20.62 -12.41 60.04
C LEU A 248 19.74 -13.61 59.68
N THR A 249 18.45 -13.56 59.97
CA THR A 249 17.57 -14.70 59.68
C THR A 249 17.32 -14.83 58.18
N LYS A 250 17.20 -16.08 57.68
CA LYS A 250 16.86 -16.38 56.28
C LYS A 250 15.59 -15.65 55.81
N ARG A 251 14.59 -15.52 56.70
CA ARG A 251 13.32 -14.83 56.42
C ARG A 251 13.53 -13.34 56.16
N THR A 252 14.29 -12.65 57.01
CA THR A 252 14.59 -11.22 56.83
C THR A 252 15.38 -10.93 55.55
N TYR A 253 16.28 -11.84 55.15
CA TYR A 253 17.02 -11.71 53.88
C TYR A 253 16.07 -11.78 52.67
N TRP A 254 15.24 -12.82 52.59
CA TRP A 254 14.30 -12.99 51.48
C TRP A 254 13.24 -11.89 51.44
N PHE A 255 12.74 -11.46 52.61
CA PHE A 255 11.80 -10.35 52.69
C PHE A 255 12.41 -9.03 52.24
N SER A 256 13.65 -8.73 52.64
CA SER A 256 14.37 -7.54 52.16
C SER A 256 14.61 -7.58 50.66
N ASN A 257 14.85 -8.77 50.09
CA ASN A 257 15.03 -8.91 48.65
C ASN A 257 13.71 -8.73 47.90
N TRP A 258 12.65 -9.40 48.36
CA TRP A 258 11.31 -9.25 47.81
C TRP A 258 10.82 -7.80 47.86
N LEU A 259 11.01 -7.11 48.98
CA LEU A 259 10.57 -5.73 49.14
C LEU A 259 11.29 -4.79 48.15
N PHE A 260 12.60 -4.96 47.97
CA PHE A 260 13.36 -4.18 47.00
C PHE A 260 12.90 -4.46 45.56
N ASP A 261 12.74 -5.73 45.19
CA ASP A 261 12.32 -6.12 43.84
C ASP A 261 10.88 -5.63 43.55
N PHE A 262 9.97 -5.76 44.53
CA PHE A 262 8.61 -5.24 44.45
C PHE A 262 8.57 -3.73 44.25
N THR A 263 9.37 -2.96 45.00
CA THR A 263 9.43 -1.50 44.84
C THR A 263 9.93 -1.08 43.46
N LEU A 264 10.92 -1.79 42.91
CA LEU A 264 11.42 -1.52 41.56
C LEU A 264 10.37 -1.87 40.49
N CYS A 265 9.70 -3.02 40.60
CA CYS A 265 8.60 -3.39 39.71
C CYS A 265 7.48 -2.34 39.76
N PHE A 266 7.13 -1.86 40.95
CA PHE A 266 6.06 -0.87 41.14
C PHE A 266 6.40 0.47 40.46
N ILE A 267 7.64 0.96 40.64
CA ILE A 267 8.11 2.19 39.98
C ILE A 267 8.06 2.04 38.45
N LEU A 268 8.47 0.88 37.93
CA LEU A 268 8.49 0.60 36.50
C LEU A 268 7.08 0.55 35.89
N ILE A 269 6.14 -0.12 36.56
CA ILE A 269 4.73 -0.16 36.14
C ILE A 269 4.11 1.25 36.17
N ALA A 270 4.37 2.02 37.23
CA ALA A 270 3.88 3.39 37.33
C ALA A 270 4.40 4.26 36.18
N LEU A 271 5.70 4.13 35.87
CA LEU A 271 6.33 4.89 34.79
C LEU A 271 5.83 4.47 33.40
N LEU A 272 5.62 3.17 33.17
CA LEU A 272 5.02 2.66 31.93
C LEU A 272 3.56 3.13 31.77
N THR A 273 2.78 3.16 32.86
CA THR A 273 1.39 3.64 32.85
C THR A 273 1.30 5.13 32.51
N ILE A 274 2.21 5.95 33.07
CA ILE A 274 2.29 7.38 32.75
C ILE A 274 2.59 7.59 31.27
N ILE A 275 3.54 6.82 30.71
CA ILE A 275 3.91 6.93 29.30
C ILE A 275 2.76 6.52 28.38
N VAL A 276 2.09 5.40 28.66
CA VAL A 276 0.92 4.97 27.88
C VAL A 276 -0.18 6.02 27.92
N LYS A 277 -0.42 6.64 29.08
CA LYS A 277 -1.40 7.71 29.21
C LYS A 277 -1.03 8.94 28.37
N ILE A 278 0.23 9.39 28.42
CA ILE A 278 0.72 10.51 27.63
C ILE A 278 0.63 10.22 26.12
N GLY A 279 0.99 9.00 25.70
CA GLY A 279 0.87 8.57 24.31
C GLY A 279 -0.58 8.53 23.83
N ALA A 280 -1.50 8.06 24.66
CA ALA A 280 -2.94 8.06 24.35
C ALA A 280 -3.51 9.49 24.25
N GLU A 281 -3.10 10.38 25.15
CA GLU A 281 -3.57 11.78 25.16
C GLU A 281 -3.02 12.56 23.94
N ALA A 282 -1.78 12.29 23.54
CA ALA A 282 -1.19 12.85 22.31
C ALA A 282 -1.96 12.44 21.04
N ASN A 283 -2.44 11.19 20.96
CA ASN A 283 -3.26 10.72 19.84
C ASN A 283 -4.69 11.28 19.90
N SER A 284 -5.25 11.51 21.09
CA SER A 284 -6.60 12.09 21.22
C SER A 284 -6.67 13.56 20.79
N ASN A 285 -5.60 14.34 20.99
CA ASN A 285 -5.53 15.73 20.55
C ASN A 285 -5.43 15.88 19.02
N SER A 286 -4.80 14.92 18.33
CA SER A 286 -4.84 14.89 16.86
C SER A 286 -6.25 14.61 16.32
N ASP A 287 -7.07 13.87 17.05
CA ASP A 287 -8.47 13.62 16.68
C ASP A 287 -9.38 14.82 17.02
N ALA A 288 -9.07 15.55 18.10
CA ALA A 288 -9.76 16.78 18.47
C ALA A 288 -9.57 17.90 17.44
N GLU A 289 -8.36 18.08 16.90
CA GLU A 289 -8.12 19.04 15.80
C GLU A 289 -8.94 18.70 14.54
N VAL A 290 -9.05 17.41 14.19
CA VAL A 290 -9.88 16.95 13.06
C VAL A 290 -11.37 17.23 13.28
N SER A 291 -11.86 17.17 14.52
CA SER A 291 -13.26 17.51 14.84
C SER A 291 -13.56 19.02 14.70
N VAL A 292 -12.62 19.89 15.07
CA VAL A 292 -12.73 21.36 14.92
C VAL A 292 -12.71 21.77 13.43
N PHE A 293 -11.96 21.05 12.59
CA PHE A 293 -12.01 21.24 11.13
C PHE A 293 -13.33 20.76 10.50
N ARG A 294 -14.04 19.81 11.14
CA ARG A 294 -15.33 19.31 10.66
C ARG A 294 -16.49 20.28 10.94
N GLU A 295 -16.44 21.02 12.05
CA GLU A 295 -17.42 22.08 12.36
C GLU A 295 -17.18 23.38 11.57
N SER A 296 -15.91 23.74 11.32
CA SER A 296 -15.58 24.95 10.57
C SER A 296 -15.88 24.85 9.06
N ALA A 297 -15.91 23.64 8.48
CA ALA A 297 -16.33 23.43 7.09
C ALA A 297 -17.86 23.47 6.85
N ALA A 298 -18.66 23.50 7.93
CA ALA A 298 -20.13 23.55 7.84
C ALA A 298 -20.71 24.99 7.84
N MET A 299 -19.90 26.03 8.05
CA MET A 299 -20.34 27.43 8.09
C MET A 299 -20.01 28.22 6.82
N GLY A 300 -20.38 27.68 5.66
CA GLY A 300 -20.02 28.29 4.37
C GLY A 300 -21.02 28.06 3.24
N TYR A 301 -22.33 28.05 3.52
CA TYR A 301 -23.34 28.15 2.46
C TYR A 301 -24.44 29.13 2.88
N PHE A 302 -24.23 30.40 2.55
CA PHE A 302 -25.27 31.43 2.52
C PHE A 302 -25.01 32.38 1.35
N PHE A 303 -25.99 32.42 0.43
CA PHE A 303 -26.20 33.32 -0.72
C PHE A 303 -25.10 33.28 -1.81
N HIS A 304 -25.42 33.18 -3.11
CA HIS A 304 -26.51 33.80 -3.86
C HIS A 304 -26.86 32.99 -5.13
#